data_AF-A0A0B0NQF6-F1
#
_entry.id   AF-A0A0B0NQF6-F1
#
_cell.length_a   1.000
_cell.length_b   1.000
_cell.length_c   1.000
_cell.angle_alpha   90.00
_cell.angle_beta   90.00
_cell.angle_gamma   90.00
#
_symmetry.space_group_name_H-M   'P 1'
#
loop_
_entity.id
_entity.type
_entity.pdbx_description
1 polymer ?
#
loop_
_entity_poly.entity_id
_entity_poly.type
_entity_poly.pdbx_seq_one_letter_code
_entity_poly.pdbx_strand_id
1 'polypeptide(L)'
;MDRAFQRTKVLTDHLLQSPPSSSFQTPSLSSNACLNYSPPELSEKYAFDINDMRKLMDGHDLEERDRLFGMITQSKVFNPRVRGGKVFVSPDYNQSMEQQREMTWKRIEYLFERGVFQGWLTGEGEEVEMRRFACFEVLGLFDHSISIKLGVHFFLWCVICLFSFLSS
;
A
#
# COMPACT_ATOMS: atom_id res chain seq x y z
N MET A 1 -33.08 21.81 -6.46
CA MET A 1 -32.56 22.20 -5.13
C MET A 1 -31.10 21.77 -5.09
N ASP A 2 -30.18 22.68 -4.78
CA ASP A 2 -28.74 22.39 -4.82
C ASP A 2 -28.36 21.36 -3.74
N ARG A 3 -27.72 20.27 -4.17
CA ARG A 3 -27.34 19.13 -3.31
C ARG A 3 -26.33 19.56 -2.24
N ALA A 4 -25.50 20.57 -2.54
CA ALA A 4 -24.61 21.17 -1.56
C ALA A 4 -25.40 21.85 -0.43
N PHE A 5 -26.43 22.61 -0.79
CA PHE A 5 -27.29 23.32 0.17
C PHE A 5 -28.05 22.36 1.09
N GLN A 6 -28.55 21.23 0.58
CA GLN A 6 -29.18 20.20 1.40
C GLN A 6 -28.21 19.58 2.41
N ARG A 7 -26.97 19.28 1.99
CA ARG A 7 -25.94 18.72 2.89
C ARG A 7 -25.55 19.71 3.98
N THR A 8 -25.33 20.98 3.61
CA THR A 8 -25.04 22.05 4.57
C THR A 8 -26.19 22.20 5.55
N LYS A 9 -27.44 22.20 5.10
CA LYS A 9 -28.60 22.30 5.98
C LYS A 9 -28.68 21.15 6.97
N VAL A 10 -28.53 19.91 6.52
CA VAL A 10 -28.54 18.72 7.39
C VAL A 10 -27.43 18.79 8.44
N LEU A 11 -26.21 19.16 8.04
CA LEU A 11 -25.08 19.31 8.98
C LEU A 11 -25.30 20.45 9.98
N THR A 12 -25.79 21.60 9.52
CA THR A 12 -26.08 22.76 10.36
C THR A 12 -27.19 22.47 11.36
N ASP A 13 -28.27 21.81 10.93
CA ASP A 13 -29.38 21.41 11.81
C ASP A 13 -28.88 20.43 12.89
N HIS A 14 -28.00 19.48 12.55
CA HIS A 14 -27.41 18.56 13.54
C HIS A 14 -26.44 19.24 14.52
N LEU A 15 -25.68 20.25 14.07
CA LEU A 15 -24.72 20.96 14.92
C LEU A 15 -25.40 21.98 15.85
N LEU A 16 -26.51 22.58 15.42
CA LEU A 16 -27.19 23.65 16.14
C LEU A 16 -28.39 23.19 17.00
N GLN A 17 -28.91 21.98 16.79
CA GLN A 17 -30.06 21.43 17.56
C GLN A 17 -29.67 20.72 18.88
N SER A 18 -28.59 21.13 19.55
CA SER A 18 -28.43 20.80 20.98
C SER A 18 -29.21 21.83 21.80
N PRO A 19 -30.19 21.45 22.65
CA PRO A 19 -30.99 22.42 23.38
C PRO A 19 -30.15 23.15 24.44
N PRO A 20 -30.42 24.45 24.71
CA PRO A 20 -29.78 25.17 25.80
C PRO A 20 -30.39 24.70 27.12
N SER A 21 -29.78 23.69 27.74
CA SER A 21 -30.02 23.39 29.15
C SER A 21 -29.19 24.38 29.96
N SER A 22 -29.87 25.22 30.71
CA SER A 22 -29.31 26.28 31.55
C SER A 22 -28.23 25.80 32.53
N SER A 23 -27.25 26.69 32.73
CA SER A 23 -26.19 26.73 33.75
C SER A 23 -25.03 25.72 33.66
N PHE A 24 -23.88 26.26 33.24
CA PHE A 24 -22.50 25.82 33.54
C PHE A 24 -22.15 24.36 33.27
N GLN A 25 -22.02 24.04 32.00
CA GLN A 25 -20.85 23.37 31.42
C GLN A 25 -21.15 23.26 29.93
N THR A 26 -20.31 23.84 29.07
CA THR A 26 -20.32 23.47 27.66
C THR A 26 -20.21 21.94 27.61
N PRO A 27 -21.22 21.19 27.12
CA PRO A 27 -20.98 19.81 26.80
C PRO A 27 -20.02 19.88 25.62
N SER A 28 -18.72 19.72 25.90
CA SER A 28 -17.74 19.51 24.85
C SER A 28 -18.35 18.41 23.99
N LEU A 29 -18.56 18.67 22.71
CA LEU A 29 -18.95 17.64 21.75
C LEU A 29 -17.96 16.49 21.95
N SER A 30 -18.36 15.49 22.74
CA SER A 30 -17.50 14.35 23.02
C SER A 30 -17.39 13.66 21.67
N SER A 31 -16.18 13.58 21.14
CA SER A 31 -16.01 12.96 19.84
C SER A 31 -16.61 11.56 19.89
N ASN A 32 -17.66 11.35 19.08
CA ASN A 32 -18.33 10.06 19.01
C ASN A 32 -17.26 9.02 18.69
N ALA A 33 -17.30 7.84 19.33
CA ALA A 33 -16.36 6.75 19.04
C ALA A 33 -16.33 6.39 17.54
N CYS A 34 -17.43 6.62 16.82
CA CYS A 34 -17.54 6.45 15.38
C CYS A 34 -16.81 7.53 14.54
N LEU A 35 -16.47 8.68 15.14
CA LEU A 35 -15.70 9.78 14.53
C LEU A 35 -14.25 9.83 15.02
N ASN A 36 -13.95 9.18 16.15
CA ASN A 36 -12.60 8.99 16.67
C ASN A 36 -12.13 7.55 16.44
N TYR A 37 -11.53 7.31 15.27
CA TYR A 37 -10.77 6.08 15.07
C TYR A 37 -9.48 6.15 15.90
N SER A 38 -9.40 5.30 16.93
CA SER A 38 -8.12 4.92 17.53
C SER A 38 -7.65 3.63 16.88
N PRO A 39 -6.47 3.61 16.25
CA PRO A 39 -5.89 2.38 15.73
C PRO A 39 -5.74 1.34 16.84
N PRO A 40 -6.06 0.05 16.60
CA PRO A 40 -5.90 -1.02 17.60
C PRO A 40 -4.49 -1.06 18.20
N GLU A 41 -3.47 -0.66 17.44
CA GLU A 41 -2.08 -0.60 17.89
C GLU A 41 -1.84 0.39 19.05
N LEU A 42 -2.73 1.35 19.28
CA LEU A 42 -2.65 2.31 20.39
C LEU A 42 -3.41 1.85 21.64
N SER A 43 -4.40 0.97 21.48
CA SER A 43 -5.31 0.57 22.57
C SER A 43 -5.09 -0.87 23.04
N GLU A 44 -4.66 -1.75 22.15
CA GLU A 44 -4.57 -3.19 22.39
C GLU A 44 -3.13 -3.62 22.69
N LYS A 45 -2.99 -4.50 23.68
CA LYS A 45 -1.74 -5.19 23.97
C LYS A 45 -1.79 -6.56 23.29
N TYR A 46 -0.82 -6.84 22.44
CA TYR A 46 -0.71 -8.14 21.76
C TYR A 46 -0.23 -9.21 22.72
N ALA A 47 -0.82 -10.40 22.63
CA ALA A 47 -0.42 -11.58 23.42
C ALA A 47 0.73 -12.38 22.76
N PHE A 48 1.20 -11.95 21.59
CA PHE A 48 2.22 -12.63 20.79
C PHE A 48 3.33 -11.66 20.39
N ASP A 49 4.52 -12.20 20.09
CA ASP A 49 5.63 -11.42 19.55
C ASP A 49 5.37 -11.09 18.07
N ILE A 50 5.52 -9.81 17.73
CA ILE A 50 5.22 -9.29 16.38
C ILE A 50 6.24 -9.81 15.35
N ASN A 51 7.51 -9.98 15.74
CA ASN A 51 8.55 -10.45 14.83
C ASN A 51 8.35 -11.92 14.50
N ASP A 52 7.96 -12.73 15.47
CA ASP A 52 7.66 -14.14 15.23
C ASP A 52 6.38 -14.32 14.41
N MET A 53 5.36 -13.48 14.63
CA MET A 53 4.18 -13.46 13.78
C MET A 53 4.53 -13.05 12.34
N ARG A 54 5.40 -12.06 12.14
CA ARG A 54 5.89 -11.64 10.82
C ARG A 54 6.62 -12.79 10.11
N LYS A 55 7.55 -13.46 10.78
CA LYS A 55 8.25 -14.63 10.20
C LYS A 55 7.26 -15.72 9.75
N LEU A 56 6.21 -15.95 10.55
CA LEU A 56 5.19 -16.93 10.22
C LEU A 56 4.33 -16.49 9.02
N MET A 57 3.92 -15.22 8.96
CA MET A 57 3.05 -14.72 7.90
C MET A 57 3.74 -14.59 6.54
N ASP A 58 5.01 -14.17 6.50
CA ASP A 58 5.76 -14.01 5.24
C ASP A 58 6.54 -15.24 4.82
N GLY A 59 6.88 -16.10 5.78
CA GLY A 59 7.56 -17.37 5.57
C GLY A 59 9.04 -17.28 5.15
N HIS A 60 9.39 -16.37 4.24
CA HIS A 60 10.72 -16.32 3.60
C HIS A 60 11.13 -14.90 3.14
N ASP A 61 12.43 -14.73 2.86
CA ASP A 61 13.04 -13.53 2.26
C ASP A 61 12.66 -12.20 2.94
N LEU A 62 12.52 -12.20 4.28
CA LEU A 62 12.11 -11.05 5.09
C LEU A 62 12.99 -9.81 4.82
N GLU A 63 14.31 -10.00 4.75
CA GLU A 63 15.25 -8.90 4.51
C GLU A 63 15.06 -8.26 3.13
N GLU A 64 14.81 -9.06 2.10
CA GLU A 64 14.56 -8.53 0.75
C GLU A 64 13.21 -7.81 0.69
N ARG A 65 12.18 -8.37 1.36
CA ARG A 65 10.87 -7.72 1.50
C ARG A 65 11.02 -6.34 2.16
N ASP A 66 11.74 -6.28 3.27
CA ASP A 66 11.95 -5.05 4.03
C ASP A 66 12.81 -4.04 3.25
N ARG A 67 13.84 -4.51 2.53
CA ARG A 67 14.66 -3.68 1.62
C ARG A 67 13.80 -3.02 0.55
N LEU A 68 12.94 -3.79 -0.11
CA LEU A 68 12.06 -3.30 -1.16
C LEU A 68 10.98 -2.35 -0.62
N PHE A 69 10.34 -2.68 0.51
CA PHE A 69 9.42 -1.76 1.19
C PHE A 69 10.10 -0.46 1.61
N GLY A 70 11.35 -0.52 2.08
CA GLY A 70 12.15 0.65 2.38
C GLY A 70 12.32 1.57 1.17
N MET A 71 12.65 1.01 0.00
CA MET A 71 12.76 1.78 -1.25
C MET A 71 11.43 2.43 -1.66
N ILE A 72 10.32 1.69 -1.54
CA ILE A 72 8.98 2.18 -1.89
C ILE A 72 8.58 3.34 -0.96
N THR A 73 8.76 3.17 0.36
CA THR A 73 8.32 4.16 1.36
C THR A 73 9.14 5.44 1.36
N GLN A 74 10.41 5.39 0.97
CA GLN A 74 11.31 6.54 0.98
C GLN A 74 11.22 7.40 -0.30
N SER A 75 10.65 6.89 -1.39
CA SER A 75 10.67 7.58 -2.67
C SER A 75 9.36 8.26 -3.02
N LYS A 76 9.45 9.51 -3.51
CA LYS A 76 8.29 10.31 -3.91
C LYS A 76 7.47 9.69 -5.06
N VAL A 77 8.08 8.83 -5.88
CA VAL A 77 7.41 8.18 -7.03
C VAL A 77 6.29 7.21 -6.60
N PHE A 78 6.29 6.78 -5.33
CA PHE A 78 5.28 5.91 -4.72
C PHE A 78 4.28 6.67 -3.84
N ASN A 79 4.26 8.00 -3.93
CA ASN A 79 3.34 8.89 -3.21
C ASN A 79 3.29 8.66 -1.68
N PRO A 80 4.43 8.76 -0.96
CA PRO A 80 4.45 8.57 0.48
C PRO A 80 3.64 9.66 1.20
N ARG A 81 2.85 9.24 2.19
CA ARG A 81 2.01 10.10 3.03
C ARG A 81 2.28 9.78 4.49
N VAL A 82 2.70 10.78 5.26
CA VAL A 82 2.95 10.61 6.70
C VAL A 82 1.66 10.90 7.46
N ARG A 83 1.20 9.93 8.27
CA ARG A 83 0.06 10.10 9.19
C ARG A 83 0.33 9.36 10.49
N GLY A 84 0.17 10.04 11.63
CA GLY A 84 0.35 9.43 12.95
C GLY A 84 1.74 8.81 13.16
N GLY A 85 2.79 9.41 12.60
CA GLY A 85 4.16 8.90 12.67
C GLY A 85 4.46 7.70 11.75
N LYS A 86 3.48 7.20 10.99
CA LYS A 86 3.65 6.13 10.00
C LYS A 86 3.69 6.70 8.57
N VAL A 87 4.44 6.03 7.68
CA VAL A 87 4.49 6.35 6.25
C VAL A 87 3.60 5.36 5.50
N PHE A 88 2.62 5.87 4.79
CA PHE A 88 1.73 5.10 3.92
C PHE A 88 2.08 5.39 2.46
N VAL A 89 2.02 4.38 1.62
CA VAL A 89 2.27 4.49 0.18
C VAL A 89 1.09 3.91 -0.58
N SER A 90 0.69 4.58 -1.65
CA SER A 90 -0.35 4.10 -2.54
C SER A 90 -0.25 4.76 -3.92
N PRO A 91 -0.83 4.16 -4.96
CA PRO A 91 -1.12 4.89 -6.19
C PRO A 91 -1.95 6.16 -5.91
N ASP A 92 -1.78 7.18 -6.75
CA ASP A 92 -2.62 8.38 -6.66
C ASP A 92 -3.91 8.18 -7.45
N TYR A 93 -4.95 7.67 -6.80
CA TYR A 93 -6.22 7.34 -7.44
C TYR A 93 -6.98 8.53 -8.07
N ASN A 94 -6.46 9.76 -7.96
CA ASN A 94 -7.04 10.93 -8.63
C ASN A 94 -6.49 11.15 -10.05
N GLN A 95 -5.48 10.37 -10.46
CA GLN A 95 -4.87 10.47 -11.79
C GLN A 95 -5.69 9.75 -12.86
N SER A 96 -5.58 10.19 -14.11
CA SER A 96 -6.16 9.49 -15.26
C SER A 96 -5.47 8.14 -15.52
N MET A 97 -6.08 7.31 -16.35
CA MET A 97 -5.51 6.01 -16.71
C MET A 97 -4.13 6.15 -17.39
N GLU A 98 -3.96 7.15 -18.25
CA GLU A 98 -2.71 7.42 -18.97
C GLU A 98 -1.60 7.84 -18.01
N GLN A 99 -1.94 8.70 -17.05
CA GLN A 99 -1.02 9.13 -15.99
C GLN A 99 -0.61 7.96 -15.10
N GLN A 100 -1.55 7.07 -14.74
CA GLN A 100 -1.23 5.85 -13.99
C GLN A 100 -0.27 4.93 -14.75
N ARG A 101 -0.46 4.78 -16.07
CA ARG A 101 0.43 3.97 -16.92
C ARG A 101 1.82 4.55 -16.98
N GLU A 102 1.94 5.87 -17.10
CA GLU A 102 3.23 6.58 -17.08
C GLU A 102 3.93 6.41 -15.72
N MET A 103 3.19 6.61 -14.62
CA MET A 103 3.71 6.44 -13.27
C MET A 103 4.12 5.00 -12.96
N THR A 104 3.37 4.01 -13.44
CA THR A 104 3.74 2.59 -13.36
C THR A 104 5.12 2.36 -14.00
N TRP A 105 5.36 2.96 -15.17
CA TRP A 105 6.64 2.81 -15.86
C TRP A 105 7.79 3.50 -15.11
N LYS A 106 7.57 4.74 -14.63
CA LYS A 106 8.53 5.47 -13.79
C LYS A 106 8.90 4.70 -12.52
N ARG A 107 7.94 4.02 -11.89
CA ARG A 107 8.18 3.18 -10.71
C ARG A 107 9.03 1.95 -11.07
N ILE A 108 8.74 1.30 -12.20
CA ILE A 108 9.55 0.16 -12.68
C ILE A 108 10.98 0.61 -12.98
N GLU A 109 11.16 1.73 -13.67
CA GLU A 109 12.48 2.31 -13.96
C GLU A 109 13.25 2.63 -12.67
N TYR A 110 12.60 3.29 -11.70
CA TYR A 110 13.19 3.57 -10.39
C TYR A 110 13.71 2.32 -9.67
N LEU A 111 12.95 1.22 -9.72
CA LEU A 111 13.31 -0.06 -9.11
C LEU A 111 14.43 -0.77 -9.89
N PHE A 112 14.40 -0.68 -11.21
CA PHE A 112 15.43 -1.22 -12.09
C PHE A 112 16.80 -0.58 -11.83
N GLU A 113 16.85 0.76 -11.75
CA GLU A 113 18.07 1.52 -11.43
C GLU A 113 18.71 1.13 -10.08
N ARG A 114 17.92 0.55 -9.17
CA ARG A 114 18.35 0.10 -7.84
C ARG A 114 18.64 -1.39 -7.76
N GLY A 115 18.65 -2.07 -8.90
CA GLY A 115 19.00 -3.48 -9.00
C GLY A 115 17.95 -4.42 -8.41
N VAL A 116 16.69 -3.99 -8.24
CA VAL A 116 15.62 -4.87 -7.72
C VAL A 116 15.44 -6.10 -8.61
N PHE A 117 15.60 -5.93 -9.92
CA PHE A 117 15.41 -7.00 -10.91
C PHE A 117 16.70 -7.76 -11.26
N GLN A 118 17.79 -7.53 -10.52
CA GLN A 118 19.06 -8.21 -10.79
C GLN A 118 18.90 -9.73 -10.58
N GLY A 119 19.31 -10.51 -11.59
CA GLY A 119 19.18 -11.97 -11.56
C GLY A 119 17.76 -12.49 -11.85
N TRP A 120 16.77 -11.65 -12.14
CA TRP A 120 15.41 -12.12 -12.41
C TRP A 120 15.25 -12.87 -13.75
N LEU A 121 16.20 -12.71 -14.68
CA LEU A 121 16.20 -13.48 -15.94
C LEU A 121 17.34 -14.49 -16.03
N THR A 122 18.41 -14.25 -15.29
CA THR A 122 19.67 -14.98 -15.44
C THR A 122 20.02 -15.83 -14.23
N GLY A 123 19.39 -15.58 -13.09
CA GLY A 123 19.63 -16.36 -11.88
C GLY A 123 18.83 -17.66 -11.93
N GLU A 124 19.48 -18.73 -11.49
CA GLU A 124 18.94 -20.08 -11.46
C GLU A 124 18.88 -20.58 -10.01
N GLY A 125 17.98 -21.51 -9.73
CA GLY A 125 17.82 -22.15 -8.42
C GLY A 125 16.67 -21.60 -7.58
N GLU A 126 16.23 -22.43 -6.63
CA GLU A 126 15.04 -22.18 -5.77
C GLU A 126 15.14 -20.87 -5.00
N GLU A 127 16.30 -20.55 -4.42
CA GLU A 127 16.49 -19.31 -3.65
C GLU A 127 16.23 -18.05 -4.48
N VAL A 128 16.66 -18.05 -5.76
CA VAL A 128 16.44 -16.90 -6.66
C VAL A 128 14.95 -16.77 -7.02
N GLU A 129 14.27 -17.90 -7.23
CA GLU A 129 12.83 -17.91 -7.51
C GLU A 129 12.02 -17.44 -6.30
N MET A 130 12.34 -17.93 -5.10
CA MET A 130 11.67 -17.53 -3.86
C MET A 130 11.87 -16.04 -3.56
N ARG A 131 13.09 -15.52 -3.75
CA ARG A 131 13.35 -14.08 -3.63
C ARG A 131 12.55 -13.26 -4.63
N ARG A 132 12.42 -13.75 -5.88
CA ARG A 132 11.59 -13.12 -6.90
C ARG A 132 10.12 -13.08 -6.48
N PHE A 133 9.58 -14.20 -5.97
CA PHE A 133 8.20 -14.25 -5.46
C PHE A 133 7.97 -13.28 -4.32
N ALA A 134 8.89 -13.22 -3.34
CA ALA A 134 8.81 -12.25 -2.24
C ALA A 134 8.76 -10.81 -2.74
N CYS A 135 9.61 -10.44 -3.71
CA CYS A 135 9.57 -9.11 -4.32
C CYS A 135 8.25 -8.84 -5.05
N PHE A 136 7.70 -9.82 -5.78
CA PHE A 136 6.42 -9.67 -6.48
C PHE A 136 5.25 -9.45 -5.52
N GLU A 137 5.22 -10.14 -4.39
CA GLU A 137 4.19 -9.93 -3.36
C GLU A 137 4.22 -8.51 -2.80
N VAL A 138 5.42 -7.98 -2.51
CA VAL A 138 5.59 -6.59 -2.04
C VAL A 138 5.09 -5.59 -3.09
N LEU A 139 5.46 -5.78 -4.37
CA LEU A 139 5.02 -4.92 -5.45
C LEU A 139 3.51 -4.99 -5.67
N GLY A 140 2.93 -6.19 -5.58
CA GLY A 140 1.50 -6.43 -5.68
C GLY A 140 0.70 -5.83 -4.53
N LEU A 141 1.25 -5.83 -3.31
CA LEU A 141 0.63 -5.18 -2.15
C LEU A 141 0.55 -3.66 -2.33
N PHE A 142 1.58 -3.06 -2.93
CA PHE A 142 1.57 -1.63 -3.24
C PHE A 142 0.64 -1.28 -4.41
N ASP A 143 0.83 -1.91 -5.58
CA ASP A 143 0.09 -1.61 -6.79
C ASP A 143 0.01 -2.84 -7.70
N HIS A 144 -1.18 -3.41 -7.78
CA HIS A 144 -1.46 -4.56 -8.64
C HIS A 144 -1.05 -4.33 -10.11
N SER A 145 -1.13 -3.09 -10.60
CA SER A 145 -0.77 -2.74 -11.99
C SER A 145 0.71 -2.99 -12.28
N ILE A 146 1.59 -2.69 -11.31
CA ILE A 146 3.04 -2.96 -11.41
C ILE A 146 3.28 -4.47 -11.45
N SER A 147 2.64 -5.21 -10.53
CA SER A 147 2.76 -6.67 -10.48
C SER A 147 2.33 -7.33 -11.78
N ILE A 148 1.20 -6.92 -12.36
CA ILE A 148 0.75 -7.47 -13.65
C ILE A 148 1.73 -7.11 -14.77
N LYS A 149 2.18 -5.86 -14.83
CA LYS A 149 3.09 -5.42 -15.91
C LYS A 149 4.41 -6.20 -15.87
N LEU A 150 4.97 -6.41 -14.69
CA LEU A 150 6.19 -7.22 -14.53
C LEU A 150 5.92 -8.71 -14.74
N GLY A 151 4.79 -9.23 -14.23
CA GLY A 151 4.48 -10.65 -14.26
C GLY A 151 4.31 -11.19 -15.67
N VAL A 152 3.69 -10.40 -16.57
CA VAL A 152 3.60 -10.74 -17.98
C VAL A 152 4.99 -10.91 -18.61
N HIS A 153 5.96 -10.06 -18.26
CA HIS A 153 7.32 -10.16 -18.79
C HIS A 153 8.09 -11.32 -18.17
N PHE A 154 8.19 -11.39 -16.85
CA PHE A 154 9.08 -12.34 -16.17
C PHE A 154 8.51 -13.74 -16.00
N PHE A 155 7.18 -13.91 -15.88
CA PHE A 155 6.56 -15.22 -15.65
C PHE A 155 5.86 -15.79 -16.88
N LEU A 156 5.19 -14.96 -17.68
CA LEU A 156 4.45 -15.48 -18.84
C LEU A 156 5.35 -15.54 -20.08
N TRP A 157 5.93 -14.41 -20.46
CA TRP A 157 6.70 -14.33 -21.70
C TRP A 157 8.03 -15.09 -21.63
N CYS A 158 8.83 -14.87 -20.58
CA CYS A 158 10.11 -15.56 -20.43
C CYS A 158 9.96 -17.08 -20.36
N VAL A 159 8.94 -17.59 -19.66
CA VAL A 159 8.66 -19.03 -19.59
C VAL A 159 8.29 -19.57 -20.97
N ILE A 160 7.39 -18.91 -21.70
CA ILE A 160 7.00 -19.35 -23.05
C ILE A 160 8.19 -19.36 -24.01
N CYS A 161 9.02 -18.32 -24.02
CA CYS A 161 10.20 -18.26 -24.88
C CYS A 161 11.24 -19.33 -24.51
N LEU A 162 11.48 -19.58 -23.23
CA LEU A 162 12.39 -20.64 -22.78
C LEU A 162 11.90 -22.02 -23.20
N PHE A 163 10.61 -22.31 -23.01
CA PHE A 163 10.01 -23.58 -23.45
C PHE A 163 10.06 -23.76 -24.97
N SER A 164 9.87 -22.68 -25.73
CA SER A 164 9.92 -22.73 -27.20
C SER A 164 11.33 -23.01 -27.72
N PHE A 165 12.36 -22.44 -27.08
CA PHE A 165 13.77 -22.71 -27.42
C PHE A 165 14.25 -24.11 -27.02
N LEU A 166 13.73 -24.68 -25.94
CA LEU A 166 14.07 -26.05 -25.51
C LEU A 166 13.32 -27.13 -26.32
N SER A 167 12.25 -26.76 -27.02
CA SER A 167 11.43 -27.67 -27.84
C SER A 167 11.77 -27.63 -29.34
N SER A 168 12.76 -26.82 -29.74
CA SER A 168 13.24 -26.66 -31.12
C SER A 168 14.61 -27.30 -31.30
#